data_AF-A0A654ICZ1-F1
#
_entry.id   AF-A0A654ICZ1-F1
#
_cell.length_a   1.000
_cell.length_b   1.000
_cell.length_c   1.000
_cell.angle_alpha   90.00
_cell.angle_beta   90.00
_cell.angle_gamma   90.00
#
_symmetry.space_group_name_H-M   'P 1'
#
loop_
_entity.id
_entity.type
_entity.pdbx_description
1 polymer ?
#
loop_
_entity_poly.entity_id
_entity_poly.type
_entity_poly.pdbx_seq_one_letter_code
_entity_poly.pdbx_strand_id
1 'polypeptide(L)'
;MNLNDWNTKNVINMKRAFYNSSFCCGDISKWDTSNVLYMEEMFSRVGTIKIDLSTKQATKTVYQDLLGTLIPYKITWTAWDVWKVLSMKDIFLNSSFYGSLNTWNVRNITDTYDFWPKYIQLKWFAKWRWPKNTNGRDPYFWENFSPVIL
;
A
#
# COMPACT_ATOMS: atom_id res chain seq x y z
N MET A 1 18.06 5.68 3.23
CA MET A 1 18.05 4.39 3.99
C MET A 1 17.69 3.28 3.02
N ASN A 2 18.47 2.21 2.94
CA ASN A 2 18.14 1.03 2.13
C ASN A 2 17.26 0.10 2.97
N LEU A 3 16.04 -0.15 2.53
CA LEU A 3 15.05 -1.00 3.22
C LEU A 3 14.75 -2.30 2.48
N ASN A 4 15.49 -2.59 1.40
CA ASN A 4 15.27 -3.77 0.57
C ASN A 4 15.63 -5.10 1.26
N ASP A 5 16.43 -5.05 2.33
CA ASP A 5 16.78 -6.23 3.12
C ASP A 5 15.85 -6.47 4.31
N TRP A 6 14.89 -5.56 4.56
CA TRP A 6 13.92 -5.81 5.61
C TRP A 6 12.97 -6.93 5.22
N ASN A 7 13.00 -8.02 5.99
CA ASN A 7 12.15 -9.17 5.77
C ASN A 7 10.74 -8.93 6.35
N THR A 8 9.79 -8.62 5.48
CA THR A 8 8.39 -8.35 5.86
C THR A 8 7.46 -9.55 5.72
N LYS A 9 7.96 -10.71 5.27
CA LYS A 9 7.12 -11.87 4.85
C LYS A 9 6.16 -12.38 5.92
N ASN A 10 6.53 -12.24 7.19
CA ASN A 10 5.75 -12.72 8.34
C ASN A 10 5.03 -11.59 9.09
N VAL A 11 5.09 -10.36 8.59
CA VAL A 11 4.48 -9.21 9.26
C VAL A 11 2.97 -9.26 9.04
N ILE A 12 2.23 -9.29 10.15
CA ILE A 12 0.75 -9.28 10.15
C ILE A 12 0.22 -7.85 10.32
N ASN A 13 0.95 -7.01 11.05
CA ASN A 13 0.50 -5.67 11.44
C ASN A 13 1.56 -4.63 11.07
N MET A 14 1.20 -3.73 10.16
CA MET A 14 2.01 -2.58 9.72
C MET A 14 1.38 -1.25 10.13
N LYS A 15 0.46 -1.25 11.10
CA LYS A 15 -0.14 -0.01 11.63
C LYS A 15 0.95 0.97 12.01
N ARG A 16 0.80 2.21 11.56
CA ARG A 16 1.67 3.34 11.94
C ARG A 16 3.17 3.12 11.73
N ALA A 17 3.60 2.19 10.88
CA ALA A 17 5.02 1.88 10.68
C ALA A 17 5.87 3.11 10.31
N PHE A 18 5.27 4.09 9.62
CA PHE A 18 5.88 5.37 9.27
C PHE A 18 5.06 6.58 9.75
N TYR A 19 4.18 6.40 10.74
CA TYR A 19 3.35 7.48 11.26
C TYR A 19 4.18 8.67 11.75
N ASN A 20 3.87 9.87 11.27
CA ASN A 20 4.54 11.12 11.65
C ASN A 20 6.07 11.04 11.53
N SER A 21 6.56 10.25 10.58
CA SER A 21 7.99 10.09 10.32
C SER A 21 8.45 11.00 9.20
N SER A 22 9.75 11.29 9.14
CA SER A 22 10.38 11.96 8.00
C SER A 22 10.61 11.02 6.80
N PHE A 23 9.94 9.86 6.76
CA PHE A 23 10.13 8.83 5.72
C PHE A 23 9.52 9.26 4.38
N CYS A 24 10.17 10.14 3.65
CA CYS A 24 9.67 10.62 2.36
C CYS A 24 10.18 9.82 1.15
N CYS A 25 11.26 9.07 1.32
CA CYS A 25 11.97 8.39 0.22
C CYS A 25 12.74 7.14 0.68
N GLY A 26 12.85 6.17 -0.25
CA GLY A 26 13.50 4.87 -0.04
C GLY A 26 12.92 3.82 -0.98
N ASP A 27 13.63 2.72 -1.20
CA ASP A 27 13.09 1.57 -1.94
C ASP A 27 12.46 0.58 -0.96
N ILE A 28 11.13 0.51 -1.00
CA ILE A 28 10.31 -0.49 -0.32
C ILE A 28 9.43 -1.23 -1.33
N SER A 29 9.75 -1.13 -2.62
CA SER A 29 8.93 -1.67 -3.70
C SER A 29 8.92 -3.20 -3.75
N LYS A 30 9.76 -3.83 -2.92
CA LYS A 30 9.94 -5.29 -2.80
C LYS A 30 9.43 -5.84 -1.48
N TRP A 31 8.74 -5.08 -0.65
CA TRP A 31 8.19 -5.63 0.59
C TRP A 31 7.06 -6.62 0.29
N ASP A 32 7.20 -7.82 0.86
CA ASP A 32 6.14 -8.82 0.88
C ASP A 32 5.09 -8.41 1.92
N THR A 33 3.90 -8.03 1.46
CA THR A 33 2.76 -7.67 2.32
C THR A 33 1.64 -8.71 2.28
N SER A 34 1.89 -9.88 1.67
CA SER A 34 0.86 -10.91 1.42
C SER A 34 0.25 -11.54 2.68
N ASN A 35 0.85 -11.28 3.84
CA ASN A 35 0.36 -11.72 5.15
C ASN A 35 -0.13 -10.57 6.04
N VAL A 36 -0.04 -9.32 5.57
CA VAL A 36 -0.46 -8.16 6.35
C VAL A 36 -1.99 -8.08 6.37
N LEU A 37 -2.54 -7.89 7.57
CA LEU A 37 -3.96 -7.70 7.81
C LEU A 37 -4.33 -6.24 8.14
N TYR A 38 -3.33 -5.46 8.58
CA TYR A 38 -3.54 -4.15 9.18
C TYR A 38 -2.49 -3.14 8.69
N MET A 39 -2.92 -2.05 8.05
CA MET A 39 -2.05 -0.96 7.56
C MET A 39 -2.56 0.43 7.96
N GLU A 40 -3.34 0.54 9.03
CA GLU A 40 -3.90 1.82 9.48
C GLU A 40 -2.80 2.85 9.75
N GLU A 41 -3.01 4.06 9.23
CA GLU A 41 -2.15 5.23 9.43
C GLU A 41 -0.68 5.00 9.06
N MET A 42 -0.36 3.96 8.26
CA MET A 42 1.01 3.54 7.99
C MET A 42 1.88 4.69 7.48
N PHE A 43 1.37 5.55 6.61
CA PHE A 43 2.06 6.72 6.06
C PHE A 43 1.38 8.05 6.40
N SER A 44 0.64 8.10 7.52
CA SER A 44 0.00 9.34 7.95
C SER A 44 1.04 10.36 8.42
N ARG A 45 0.86 11.64 8.06
CA ARG A 45 1.70 12.78 8.48
C ARG A 45 3.18 12.68 8.07
N VAL A 46 3.46 12.07 6.92
CA VAL A 46 4.81 11.87 6.38
C VAL A 46 5.26 13.00 5.43
N GLY A 47 4.35 13.93 5.11
CA GLY A 47 4.63 15.05 4.21
C GLY A 47 4.45 14.66 2.75
N THR A 48 5.48 14.13 2.08
CA THR A 48 5.43 13.75 0.66
C THR A 48 5.98 12.35 0.43
N ILE A 49 5.23 11.51 -0.29
CA ILE A 49 5.52 10.11 -0.55
C ILE A 49 5.74 9.92 -2.06
N LYS A 50 6.96 9.50 -2.43
CA LYS A 50 7.39 9.28 -3.83
C LYS A 50 7.88 7.85 -4.09
N ILE A 51 7.29 6.89 -3.38
CA ILE A 51 7.67 5.47 -3.47
C ILE A 51 6.67 4.70 -4.32
N ASP A 52 7.13 3.63 -4.96
CA ASP A 52 6.29 2.73 -5.72
C ASP A 52 5.62 1.72 -4.78
N LEU A 53 4.29 1.80 -4.73
CA LEU A 53 3.41 0.93 -3.94
C LEU A 53 2.60 -0.02 -4.83
N SER A 54 2.93 -0.15 -6.12
CA SER A 54 2.19 -1.02 -7.02
C SER A 54 2.38 -2.49 -6.66
N THR A 55 1.27 -3.23 -6.63
CA THR A 55 1.29 -4.70 -6.55
C THR A 55 2.06 -5.26 -7.75
N LYS A 56 3.13 -6.01 -7.49
CA LYS A 56 3.98 -6.62 -8.54
C LYS A 56 4.76 -7.82 -8.02
N GLN A 57 5.18 -8.70 -8.94
CA GLN A 57 6.11 -9.76 -8.60
C GLN A 57 7.50 -9.18 -8.31
N ALA A 58 8.04 -9.49 -7.14
CA ALA A 58 9.39 -9.15 -6.71
C ALA A 58 10.21 -10.42 -6.49
N THR A 59 11.53 -10.32 -6.70
CA THR A 59 12.41 -11.48 -6.64
C THR A 59 13.75 -11.14 -5.99
N LYS A 60 14.30 -12.04 -5.17
CA LYS A 60 15.65 -11.94 -4.59
C LYS A 60 16.45 -13.20 -4.90
N THR A 61 17.67 -13.01 -5.40
CA THR A 61 18.65 -14.08 -5.60
C THR A 61 19.40 -14.27 -4.29
N VAL A 62 19.50 -15.51 -3.83
CA VAL A 62 20.27 -15.88 -2.63
C VAL A 62 21.41 -16.79 -3.05
N TYR A 63 22.57 -16.58 -2.44
CA TYR A 63 23.77 -17.41 -2.60
C TYR A 63 24.10 -18.01 -1.24
N GLN A 64 23.99 -19.33 -1.08
CA GLN A 64 24.54 -20.00 0.10
C GLN A 64 24.66 -21.52 -0.05
N ASP A 65 25.89 -22.03 0.02
CA ASP A 65 26.20 -23.27 0.74
C ASP A 65 27.27 -22.99 1.81
N LEU A 66 27.53 -23.95 2.71
CA LEU A 66 28.50 -23.82 3.81
C LEU A 66 29.98 -23.87 3.35
N LEU A 67 30.23 -24.09 2.05
CA LEU A 67 31.55 -24.35 1.46
C LEU A 67 31.98 -23.28 0.44
N GLY A 68 31.13 -22.28 0.16
CA GLY A 68 31.39 -21.21 -0.81
C GLY A 68 30.96 -21.51 -2.25
N THR A 69 30.24 -22.60 -2.49
CA THR A 69 29.71 -22.93 -3.83
C THR A 69 28.46 -22.11 -4.12
N LEU A 70 28.48 -21.34 -5.22
CA LEU A 70 27.35 -20.50 -5.62
C LEU A 70 26.27 -21.34 -6.33
N ILE A 71 25.28 -21.84 -5.59
CA ILE A 71 24.03 -22.34 -6.17
C ILE A 71 22.99 -21.21 -6.07
N PRO A 72 22.76 -20.42 -7.14
CA PRO A 72 21.80 -19.33 -7.08
C PRO A 72 20.37 -19.90 -7.04
N TYR A 73 19.66 -19.68 -5.94
CA TYR A 73 18.22 -19.90 -5.92
C TYR A 73 17.48 -18.57 -5.86
N LYS A 74 16.36 -18.51 -6.60
CA LYS A 74 15.54 -17.31 -6.77
C LYS A 74 14.27 -17.46 -5.95
N ILE A 75 14.09 -16.58 -4.98
CA ILE A 75 12.84 -16.47 -4.21
C ILE A 75 11.97 -15.41 -4.89
N THR A 76 10.68 -15.69 -5.06
CA THR A 76 9.70 -14.80 -5.69
C THR A 76 8.47 -14.61 -4.80
N TRP A 77 7.92 -13.40 -4.74
CA TRP A 77 6.72 -13.07 -3.97
C TRP A 77 5.96 -11.89 -4.59
N THR A 78 4.71 -11.72 -4.18
CA THR A 78 3.86 -10.58 -4.58
C THR A 78 4.10 -9.42 -3.62
N ALA A 79 4.87 -8.42 -4.05
CA ALA A 79 5.07 -7.20 -3.28
C ALA A 79 3.80 -6.34 -3.32
N TRP A 80 3.53 -5.62 -2.23
CA TRP A 80 2.34 -4.77 -2.08
C TRP A 80 1.01 -5.50 -2.38
N ASP A 81 0.94 -6.81 -2.13
CA ASP A 81 -0.32 -7.53 -2.11
C ASP A 81 -1.15 -7.10 -0.90
N VAL A 82 -2.29 -6.48 -1.18
CA VAL A 82 -3.23 -5.97 -0.18
C VAL A 82 -4.52 -6.78 -0.10
N TRP A 83 -4.60 -7.91 -0.81
CA TRP A 83 -5.80 -8.75 -0.87
C TRP A 83 -6.27 -9.18 0.51
N LYS A 84 -5.37 -9.53 1.42
CA LYS A 84 -5.74 -9.98 2.77
C LYS A 84 -5.97 -8.85 3.77
N VAL A 85 -5.69 -7.61 3.38
CA VAL A 85 -5.76 -6.49 4.32
C VAL A 85 -7.21 -6.19 4.66
N LEU A 86 -7.49 -6.12 5.96
CA LEU A 86 -8.82 -5.89 6.51
C LEU A 86 -9.07 -4.41 6.81
N SER A 87 -8.01 -3.67 7.17
CA SER A 87 -8.07 -2.25 7.52
C SER A 87 -6.84 -1.48 7.06
N MET A 88 -7.06 -0.31 6.48
CA MET A 88 -6.02 0.66 6.10
C MET A 88 -6.46 2.10 6.34
N LYS A 89 -7.33 2.30 7.34
CA LYS A 89 -7.85 3.62 7.70
C LYS A 89 -6.73 4.65 7.77
N ASP A 90 -6.95 5.81 7.16
CA ASP A 90 -6.06 6.96 7.25
C ASP A 90 -4.61 6.72 6.78
N ILE A 91 -4.36 5.70 5.93
CA ILE A 91 -3.01 5.31 5.50
C ILE A 91 -2.18 6.47 4.94
N PHE A 92 -2.80 7.47 4.31
CA PHE A 92 -2.13 8.69 3.79
C PHE A 92 -2.66 9.99 4.41
N LEU A 93 -3.35 9.94 5.55
CA LEU A 93 -3.91 11.14 6.19
C LEU A 93 -2.82 12.20 6.40
N ASN A 94 -3.07 13.43 5.91
CA ASN A 94 -2.13 14.56 5.95
C ASN A 94 -0.79 14.30 5.24
N SER A 95 -0.76 13.42 4.23
CA SER A 95 0.40 13.17 3.37
C SER A 95 0.04 13.33 1.90
N SER A 96 0.98 13.83 1.09
CA SER A 96 0.86 13.89 -0.37
C SER A 96 1.48 12.64 -1.01
N PHE A 97 0.68 11.82 -1.70
CA PHE A 97 1.15 10.63 -2.43
C PHE A 97 1.10 10.84 -3.95
N TYR A 98 2.19 10.50 -4.66
CA TYR A 98 2.34 10.75 -6.10
C TYR A 98 2.33 9.47 -6.98
N GLY A 99 2.18 8.29 -6.39
CA GLY A 99 2.15 7.02 -7.12
C GLY A 99 0.76 6.61 -7.63
N SER A 100 0.67 5.39 -8.15
CA SER A 100 -0.59 4.76 -8.59
C SER A 100 -0.90 3.54 -7.74
N LEU A 101 -2.17 3.37 -7.37
CA LEU A 101 -2.68 2.23 -6.58
C LEU A 101 -3.61 1.32 -7.41
N ASN A 102 -3.67 1.50 -8.73
CA ASN A 102 -4.58 0.76 -9.61
C ASN A 102 -4.48 -0.77 -9.52
N THR A 103 -3.33 -1.27 -9.07
CA THR A 103 -3.05 -2.71 -8.97
C THR A 103 -3.45 -3.30 -7.63
N TRP A 104 -3.91 -2.49 -6.68
CA TRP A 104 -4.33 -2.96 -5.37
C TRP A 104 -5.65 -3.72 -5.46
N ASN A 105 -5.74 -4.83 -4.73
CA ASN A 105 -6.97 -5.58 -4.62
C ASN A 105 -7.66 -5.33 -3.27
N VAL A 106 -8.53 -4.32 -3.23
CA VAL A 106 -9.09 -3.78 -1.97
C VAL A 106 -10.44 -4.40 -1.56
N ARG A 107 -10.85 -5.51 -2.19
CA ARG A 107 -12.20 -6.10 -1.97
C ARG A 107 -12.48 -6.55 -0.53
N ASN A 108 -11.42 -6.91 0.21
CA ASN A 108 -11.54 -7.42 1.58
C ASN A 108 -11.38 -6.33 2.65
N ILE A 109 -11.22 -5.07 2.26
CA ILE A 109 -11.12 -3.97 3.22
C ILE A 109 -12.51 -3.68 3.80
N THR A 110 -12.59 -3.70 5.13
CA THR A 110 -13.84 -3.61 5.91
C THR A 110 -14.02 -2.29 6.65
N ASP A 111 -13.13 -1.31 6.44
CA ASP A 111 -13.17 -0.01 7.12
C ASP A 111 -14.55 0.65 7.05
N THR A 112 -15.04 1.19 8.18
CA THR A 112 -16.43 1.66 8.34
C THR A 112 -16.68 3.08 7.85
N TYR A 113 -15.64 3.88 7.60
CA TYR A 113 -15.75 5.25 7.07
C TYR A 113 -15.09 5.33 5.70
N ASP A 114 -15.68 6.13 4.80
CA ASP A 114 -15.21 6.28 3.43
C ASP A 114 -13.72 6.60 3.40
N PHE A 115 -12.98 5.62 2.91
CA PHE A 115 -11.52 5.57 2.86
C PHE A 115 -10.94 6.80 2.14
N TRP A 116 -11.68 7.40 1.20
CA TRP A 116 -11.10 8.25 0.16
C TRP A 116 -11.48 9.75 0.15
N PRO A 117 -12.71 10.21 0.50
CA PRO A 117 -13.06 11.62 0.29
C PRO A 117 -12.51 12.60 1.35
N LYS A 118 -12.21 12.16 2.57
CA LYS A 118 -11.80 13.06 3.67
C LYS A 118 -10.28 13.22 3.85
N TYR A 119 -9.46 12.40 3.20
CA TYR A 119 -8.09 12.16 3.68
C TYR A 119 -6.99 12.44 2.66
N ILE A 120 -7.35 12.78 1.42
CA ILE A 120 -6.42 13.25 0.38
C ILE A 120 -7.03 14.50 -0.25
N GLN A 121 -6.26 15.59 -0.33
CA GLN A 121 -6.72 16.77 -1.08
C GLN A 121 -6.93 16.36 -2.54
N LEU A 122 -8.19 16.39 -3.00
CA LEU A 122 -8.64 16.02 -4.35
C LEU A 122 -7.84 16.67 -5.49
N LYS A 123 -7.13 17.77 -5.23
CA LYS A 123 -6.31 18.50 -6.21
C LYS A 123 -5.06 17.74 -6.69
N TRP A 124 -4.61 16.70 -5.99
CA TRP A 124 -3.36 16.00 -6.33
C TRP A 124 -3.49 14.51 -6.62
N PHE A 125 -4.72 13.98 -6.61
CA PHE A 125 -4.96 12.59 -6.99
C PHE A 125 -5.74 12.50 -8.29
N ALA A 126 -5.05 12.07 -9.34
CA ALA A 126 -5.73 11.79 -10.60
C ALA A 126 -6.62 10.54 -10.41
N LYS A 127 -7.94 10.71 -10.54
CA LYS A 127 -8.96 9.69 -10.23
C LYS A 127 -8.70 8.31 -10.85
N TRP A 128 -8.05 8.25 -12.02
CA TRP A 128 -7.68 7.01 -12.71
C TRP A 128 -6.54 6.21 -12.06
N ARG A 129 -5.99 6.70 -10.94
CA ARG A 129 -4.92 6.05 -10.16
C ARG A 129 -5.44 5.25 -8.96
N TRP A 130 -6.76 5.16 -8.80
CA TRP A 130 -7.44 4.42 -7.74
C TRP A 130 -7.73 2.94 -8.09
N PRO A 131 -7.71 2.04 -7.09
CA PRO A 131 -8.20 0.68 -7.27
C PRO A 131 -9.67 0.70 -7.69
N LYS A 132 -10.02 0.04 -8.81
CA LYS A 132 -11.39 0.04 -9.37
C LYS A 132 -12.39 -0.86 -8.63
N ASN A 133 -11.93 -1.60 -7.63
CA ASN A 133 -12.63 -2.67 -6.94
C ASN A 133 -12.97 -2.32 -5.49
N THR A 134 -13.18 -1.04 -5.22
CA THR A 134 -13.75 -0.55 -3.96
C THR A 134 -15.23 -0.95 -3.89
N ASN A 135 -15.65 -1.67 -2.85
CA ASN A 135 -17.04 -2.08 -2.61
C ASN A 135 -17.97 -0.85 -2.47
N GLY A 136 -18.44 -0.28 -3.57
CA GLY A 136 -19.35 0.88 -3.59
C GLY A 136 -18.78 2.16 -2.98
N ARG A 137 -17.46 2.26 -2.82
CA ARG A 137 -16.77 3.43 -2.23
C ARG A 137 -15.73 4.00 -3.18
N ASP A 138 -15.99 3.79 -4.46
CA ASP A 138 -15.26 4.41 -5.54
C ASP A 138 -15.51 5.93 -5.44
N PRO A 139 -14.51 6.81 -5.61
CA PRO A 139 -14.76 8.24 -5.75
C PRO A 139 -15.80 8.59 -6.84
N TYR A 140 -16.03 7.72 -7.83
CA TYR A 140 -17.10 7.84 -8.82
C TYR A 140 -18.48 7.37 -8.32
N PHE A 141 -18.57 6.62 -7.21
CA PHE A 141 -19.82 6.07 -6.68
C PHE A 141 -20.82 7.18 -6.34
N TRP A 142 -20.37 8.26 -5.69
CA TRP A 142 -21.22 9.35 -5.23
C TRP A 142 -21.56 10.39 -6.32
N GLU A 143 -20.91 10.34 -7.50
CA GLU A 143 -21.21 11.26 -8.62
C GLU A 143 -22.46 10.85 -9.41
N ASN A 144 -22.92 9.59 -9.28
CA ASN A 144 -24.14 9.10 -9.94
C ASN A 144 -25.37 9.08 -9.02
N PHE A 145 -25.21 9.37 -7.73
CA PHE A 145 -26.32 9.59 -6.81
C PHE A 145 -26.52 11.10 -6.63
N SER A 146 -27.23 11.73 -7.56
CA SER A 146 -27.88 13.00 -7.24
C SER A 146 -28.75 12.77 -5.99
N PRO A 147 -28.60 13.54 -4.90
CA PRO A 147 -29.50 13.41 -3.79
C PRO A 147 -30.92 13.72 -4.30
N VAL A 148 -31.82 12.75 -4.19
CA VAL A 148 -33.25 13.06 -4.19
C VAL A 148 -33.45 13.92 -2.95
N ILE A 149 -33.61 15.22 -3.17
CA ILE A 149 -34.04 16.14 -2.13
C ILE A 149 -35.48 15.71 -1.80
N LEU A 150 -35.65 15.06 -0.64
CA LEU A 150 -36.95 14.90 0.01
C LEU A 150 -37.22 16.12 0.89
#